data_AF-A0A845SA75-F1
#
_entry.id   AF-A0A845SA75-F1
#
_cell.length_a   1.000
_cell.length_b   1.000
_cell.length_c   1.000
_cell.angle_alpha   90.00
_cell.angle_beta   90.00
_cell.angle_gamma   90.00
#
_symmetry.space_group_name_H-M   'P 1'
#
loop_
_entity.id
_entity.type
_entity.pdbx_description
1 polymer ?
#
loop_
_entity_poly.entity_id
_entity_poly.type
_entity_poly.pdbx_seq_one_letter_code
_entity_poly.pdbx_strand_id
1 'polypeptide(L)'
;MIKNSLESIHEKQELDKNFQGKINILVESNNDFIYIIVEDNGVGFKTLPKNLIVPLTTTKQRGSGLGLSIVSKILHEHGGELNFIEKSNGAKIKLSIKIN
;
A
#
# COMPACT_ATOMS: atom_id res chain seq x y z
N MET A 1 5.33 -1.74 -2.92
CA MET A 1 4.37 -0.69 -2.51
C MET A 1 4.39 0.53 -3.42
N ILE A 2 5.56 1.14 -3.71
CA ILE A 2 5.66 2.31 -4.60
C ILE A 2 5.02 2.09 -5.98
N LYS A 3 5.24 0.93 -6.61
CA LYS A 3 4.58 0.59 -7.88
C LYS A 3 3.06 0.62 -7.79
N ASN A 4 2.47 0.06 -6.72
CA ASN A 4 1.02 0.05 -6.53
C ASN A 4 0.47 1.48 -6.40
N SER A 5 1.23 2.37 -5.73
CA SER A 5 0.89 3.79 -5.60
C SER A 5 1.01 4.55 -6.92
N LEU A 6 2.05 4.28 -7.73
CA LEU A 6 2.19 4.87 -9.07
C LEU A 6 1.04 4.45 -9.99
N GLU A 7 0.65 3.17 -9.97
CA GLU A 7 -0.51 2.68 -10.71
C GLU A 7 -1.83 3.35 -10.23
N SER A 8 -2.02 3.49 -8.91
CA SER A 8 -3.18 4.17 -8.30
C SER A 8 -3.27 5.64 -8.74
N ILE A 9 -2.13 6.32 -8.84
CA ILE A 9 -2.04 7.70 -9.34
C ILE A 9 -2.34 7.74 -10.83
N HIS A 10 -1.77 6.83 -11.62
CA HIS A 10 -1.97 6.80 -13.07
C HIS A 10 -3.45 6.59 -13.43
N GLU A 11 -4.13 5.66 -12.76
CA GLU A 11 -5.58 5.44 -12.92
C GLU A 11 -6.38 6.72 -12.64
N LYS A 12 -5.95 7.55 -11.69
CA LYS A 12 -6.60 8.84 -11.41
C LYS A 12 -6.28 9.90 -12.46
N GLN A 13 -5.07 9.91 -13.01
CA GLN A 13 -4.65 10.81 -14.09
C GLN A 13 -5.35 10.52 -15.42
N GLU A 14 -5.81 9.29 -15.64
CA GLU A 14 -6.67 8.96 -16.78
C GLU A 14 -8.05 9.63 -16.69
N LEU A 15 -8.56 9.84 -15.47
CA LEU A 15 -9.84 10.51 -15.21
C LEU A 15 -9.71 12.03 -15.13
N ASP A 16 -8.60 12.52 -14.59
CA ASP A 16 -8.28 13.95 -14.48
C ASP A 16 -6.83 14.19 -14.92
N LYS A 17 -6.65 14.71 -16.13
CA LYS A 17 -5.33 14.98 -16.74
C LYS A 17 -4.52 16.03 -15.97
N ASN A 18 -5.15 16.90 -15.19
CA ASN A 18 -4.48 17.93 -14.39
C ASN A 18 -4.12 17.44 -12.98
N PHE A 19 -4.50 16.20 -12.64
CA PHE A 19 -4.23 15.63 -11.34
C PHE A 19 -2.72 15.46 -11.08
N GLN A 20 -2.24 16.10 -10.02
CA GLN A 20 -0.87 15.97 -9.55
C GLN A 20 -0.76 14.82 -8.54
N GLY A 21 -0.14 13.73 -8.99
CA GLY A 21 0.18 12.59 -8.14
C GLY A 21 1.22 12.91 -7.08
N LYS A 22 1.01 12.42 -5.86
CA LYS A 22 1.93 12.55 -4.73
C LYS A 22 2.02 11.23 -3.99
N ILE A 23 3.23 10.82 -3.66
CA ILE A 23 3.53 9.71 -2.76
C ILE A 23 4.32 10.29 -1.59
N ASN A 24 3.78 10.15 -0.37
CA ASN A 24 4.49 10.43 0.87
C ASN A 24 5.00 9.12 1.44
N ILE A 25 6.26 9.12 1.87
CA ILE A 25 6.86 8.01 2.60
C ILE A 25 7.33 8.57 3.94
N LEU A 26 6.80 8.03 5.03
CA LEU A 26 7.22 8.36 6.39
C LEU A 26 7.89 7.13 6.99
N VAL A 27 9.03 7.33 7.61
CA VAL A 27 9.72 6.32 8.41
C VAL A 27 9.75 6.80 9.84
N GLU A 28 9.22 6.01 10.76
CA GLU A 28 9.21 6.28 12.19
C GLU A 28 9.61 4.99 12.92
N SER A 29 10.13 5.10 14.14
CA SER A 29 10.45 3.93 14.96
C SER A 29 10.09 4.17 16.42
N ASN A 30 9.83 3.07 17.12
CA ASN A 30 9.81 3.05 18.59
C ASN A 30 10.85 2.02 19.08
N ASN A 31 10.76 1.60 20.34
CA ASN A 31 11.70 0.64 20.91
C ASN A 31 11.61 -0.75 20.29
N ASP A 32 10.45 -1.13 19.74
CA ASP A 32 10.15 -2.50 19.31
C ASP A 32 10.09 -2.65 17.78
N PHE A 33 9.79 -1.56 17.04
CA PHE A 33 9.50 -1.61 15.61
C PHE A 33 10.02 -0.39 14.84
N ILE A 34 10.44 -0.65 13.60
CA ILE A 34 10.52 0.34 12.53
C ILE A 34 9.21 0.29 11.75
N TYR A 35 8.60 1.44 11.52
CA TYR A 35 7.41 1.60 10.71
C TYR A 35 7.71 2.36 9.43
N ILE A 36 7.23 1.83 8.31
CA ILE A 36 7.26 2.48 7.01
C ILE A 36 5.81 2.73 6.59
N ILE A 37 5.43 4.00 6.47
CA ILE A 37 4.11 4.42 6.05
C ILE A 37 4.21 4.95 4.64
N VAL A 38 3.46 4.35 3.71
CA VAL A 38 3.35 4.82 2.33
C VAL A 38 1.93 5.34 2.12
N GLU A 39 1.84 6.58 1.67
CA GLU A 39 0.58 7.25 1.42
C GLU A 39 0.59 7.86 0.02
N ASP A 40 -0.42 7.54 -0.80
CA ASP A 40 -0.65 8.20 -2.08
C ASP A 40 -2.00 8.92 -2.11
N ASN A 41 -2.14 9.84 -3.06
CA ASN A 41 -3.38 10.58 -3.31
C ASN A 41 -4.15 10.06 -4.53
N GLY A 42 -3.84 8.86 -5.03
CA GLY A 42 -4.45 8.25 -6.21
C GLY A 42 -5.90 7.81 -6.00
N VAL A 43 -6.34 6.77 -6.71
CA VAL A 43 -7.71 6.21 -6.56
C VAL A 43 -7.91 5.46 -5.24
N GLY A 44 -6.82 5.00 -4.61
CA GLY A 44 -6.86 4.35 -3.30
C GLY A 44 -7.53 2.98 -3.32
N PHE A 45 -8.05 2.56 -2.16
CA PHE A 45 -8.84 1.34 -2.02
C PHE A 45 -10.34 1.71 -2.00
N LYS A 46 -11.12 1.34 -3.03
CA LYS A 46 -12.57 1.69 -3.13
C LYS A 46 -13.39 1.22 -1.91
N THR A 47 -13.01 0.08 -1.35
CA THR A 47 -13.43 -0.49 -0.07
C THR A 47 -12.24 -1.31 0.39
N LEU A 48 -11.87 -1.35 1.67
CA LEU A 48 -10.89 -2.32 2.19
C LEU A 48 -11.47 -3.73 2.03
N PRO A 49 -11.18 -4.43 0.92
CA PRO A 49 -11.62 -5.81 0.77
C PRO A 49 -10.89 -6.64 1.83
N LYS A 50 -11.61 -7.55 2.48
CA LYS A 50 -11.00 -8.59 3.34
C LYS A 50 -9.90 -9.39 2.62
N ASN A 51 -9.83 -9.30 1.29
CA ASN A 51 -8.98 -10.10 0.41
C ASN A 51 -7.77 -9.36 -0.17
N LEU A 52 -7.37 -8.17 0.29
CA LEU A 52 -6.21 -7.44 -0.27
C LEU A 52 -4.89 -8.22 -0.22
N ILE A 53 -4.79 -9.15 0.72
CA ILE A 53 -3.60 -9.99 0.93
C ILE A 53 -3.79 -11.39 0.30
N VAL A 54 -4.97 -11.70 -0.25
CA VAL A 54 -5.22 -13.00 -0.89
C VAL A 54 -4.41 -13.06 -2.19
N PRO A 55 -3.47 -14.02 -2.32
CA PRO A 55 -2.67 -14.17 -3.52
C PRO A 55 -3.55 -14.28 -4.78
N LEU A 56 -3.04 -13.80 -5.91
CA LEU A 56 -3.70 -13.89 -7.22
C LEU A 56 -5.02 -13.11 -7.34
N THR A 57 -5.42 -12.37 -6.30
CA THR A 57 -6.60 -11.50 -6.35
C THR A 57 -6.19 -10.09 -6.74
N THR A 58 -6.76 -9.55 -7.83
CA THR A 58 -6.56 -8.15 -8.22
C THR A 58 -7.77 -7.59 -8.96
N THR A 59 -7.99 -6.29 -8.81
CA THR A 59 -8.96 -5.52 -9.62
C THR A 59 -8.29 -4.79 -10.79
N LYS A 60 -6.96 -4.88 -10.92
CA LYS A 60 -6.18 -4.15 -11.93
C LYS A 60 -6.04 -4.97 -13.20
N GLN A 61 -6.16 -4.33 -14.36
CA GLN A 61 -6.02 -4.99 -15.67
C GLN A 61 -4.64 -5.63 -15.89
N ARG A 62 -3.58 -5.13 -15.25
CA ARG A 62 -2.19 -5.59 -15.45
C ARG A 62 -1.48 -6.01 -14.14
N GLY A 63 -2.24 -6.41 -13.12
CA GLY A 63 -1.70 -6.88 -11.84
C GLY A 63 -1.69 -8.41 -11.73
N SER A 64 -0.67 -9.00 -11.12
CA SER A 64 -0.67 -10.43 -10.79
C SER A 64 -1.42 -10.76 -9.50
N GLY A 65 -1.78 -9.75 -8.69
CA GLY A 65 -2.37 -9.95 -7.36
C GLY A 65 -1.40 -10.51 -6.31
N LEU A 66 -0.10 -10.63 -6.61
CA LEU A 66 0.89 -11.23 -5.71
C LEU A 66 1.64 -10.21 -4.84
N GLY A 67 1.62 -8.94 -5.19
CA GLY A 67 2.51 -7.94 -4.56
C GLY A 67 2.26 -7.77 -3.06
N LEU A 68 1.00 -7.58 -2.66
CA LEU A 68 0.64 -7.40 -1.24
C LEU A 68 0.79 -8.70 -0.43
N SER A 69 0.49 -9.85 -1.03
CA SER A 69 0.63 -11.16 -0.37
C SER A 69 2.10 -11.49 -0.08
N ILE A 70 3.01 -11.19 -1.02
CA ILE A 70 4.46 -11.36 -0.82
C ILE A 70 4.96 -10.42 0.28
N VAL A 71 4.58 -9.14 0.23
CA VAL A 71 4.98 -8.17 1.27
C VAL A 71 4.47 -8.60 2.64
N SER A 72 3.21 -9.01 2.76
CA SER A 72 2.66 -9.50 4.03
C SER A 72 3.40 -10.73 4.56
N LYS A 73 3.77 -11.67 3.68
CA LYS A 73 4.55 -12.85 4.07
C LYS A 73 5.94 -12.45 4.57
N ILE A 74 6.65 -11.59 3.85
CA ILE A 74 7.99 -11.12 4.24
C ILE A 74 7.94 -10.41 5.60
N LEU A 75 6.98 -9.51 5.81
CA LEU A 75 6.84 -8.80 7.08
C LEU A 75 6.56 -9.77 8.22
N HIS A 76 5.65 -10.74 8.02
CA HIS A 76 5.33 -11.76 9.01
C HIS A 76 6.56 -12.60 9.39
N GLU A 77 7.37 -13.02 8.41
CA GLU A 77 8.63 -13.76 8.64
C GLU A 77 9.66 -12.93 9.44
N HIS A 78 9.56 -11.60 9.44
CA HIS A 78 10.41 -10.69 10.20
C HIS A 78 9.72 -10.15 11.47
N GLY A 79 8.66 -10.82 11.94
CA GLY A 79 7.95 -10.45 13.17
C GLY A 79 7.17 -9.13 13.06
N GLY A 80 6.88 -8.69 11.85
CA GLY A 80 6.17 -7.46 11.53
C GLY A 80 4.86 -7.71 10.78
N GLU A 81 4.18 -6.62 10.38
CA GLU A 81 2.83 -6.67 9.85
C GLU A 81 2.58 -5.63 8.75
N LEU A 82 1.65 -5.94 7.85
CA LEU A 82 1.09 -5.01 6.88
C LEU A 82 -0.30 -4.55 7.32
N ASN A 83 -0.43 -3.27 7.61
CA ASN A 83 -1.69 -2.64 8.00
C ASN A 83 -2.19 -1.68 6.92
N PHE A 84 -3.49 -1.64 6.70
CA PHE A 84 -4.16 -0.69 5.83
C PHE A 84 -4.91 0.33 6.68
N ILE A 85 -4.74 1.61 6.37
CA ILE A 85 -5.35 2.71 7.12
C ILE A 85 -6.39 3.35 6.21
N GLU A 86 -7.61 3.50 6.71
CA GLU A 86 -8.69 4.17 5.98
C GLU A 86 -8.28 5.59 5.59
N LYS A 87 -8.55 5.95 4.34
CA LYS A 87 -8.25 7.26 3.79
C LYS A 87 -9.30 7.60 2.74
N SER A 88 -9.84 8.82 2.82
CA SER A 88 -10.88 9.30 1.90
C SER A 88 -10.37 9.54 0.47
N ASN A 89 -9.07 9.82 0.31
CA ASN A 89 -8.46 10.18 -0.97
C ASN A 89 -7.11 9.48 -1.16
N GLY A 90 -7.10 8.36 -1.88
CA GLY A 90 -5.90 7.55 -2.12
C GLY A 90 -5.71 6.44 -1.10
N ALA A 91 -4.52 5.87 -1.04
CA ALA A 91 -4.21 4.74 -0.17
C ALA A 91 -3.23 5.13 0.94
N LYS A 92 -3.39 4.53 2.12
CA LYS A 92 -2.41 4.58 3.20
C LYS A 92 -2.17 3.19 3.75
N ILE A 93 -0.91 2.80 3.77
CA ILE A 93 -0.46 1.52 4.33
C ILE A 93 0.64 1.78 5.36
N LYS A 94 0.72 0.92 6.37
CA LYS A 94 1.76 0.92 7.39
C LYS A 94 2.38 -0.46 7.46
N LEU A 95 3.68 -0.53 7.21
CA LEU A 95 4.49 -1.73 7.36
C LEU A 95 5.22 -1.62 8.70
N SER A 96 5.23 -2.68 9.51
CA SER A 96 6.08 -2.77 10.69
C SER A 96 7.16 -3.84 10.50
N ILE A 97 8.36 -3.59 11.02
CA ILE A 97 9.47 -4.54 11.06
C ILE A 97 10.01 -4.50 12.49
N LYS A 98 10.16 -5.66 13.13
CA LYS A 98 10.64 -5.72 14.51
C LYS A 98 12.11 -5.31 14.60
N ILE A 99 12.46 -4.53 15.63
CA ILE A 99 13.84 -4.20 15.98
C ILE A 99 14.36 -5.35 16.87
N ASN A 100 15.51 -5.89 16.49
CA ASN A 100 16.21 -6.92 17.28
C ASN A 100 17.12 -6.27 18.33
#